data_AF-A0A957RLS7-F1
#
_entry.id   AF-A0A957RLS7-F1
#
_cell.length_a   1.000
_cell.length_b   1.000
_cell.length_c   1.000
_cell.angle_alpha   90.00
_cell.angle_beta   90.00
_cell.angle_gamma   90.00
#
_symmetry.space_group_name_H-M   'P 1'
#
loop_
_entity.id
_entity.type
_entity.pdbx_description
1 polymer ?
#
loop_
_entity_poly.entity_id
_entity_poly.type
_entity_poly.pdbx_seq_one_letter_code
_entity_poly.pdbx_strand_id
1 'polypeptide(L)'
;MMSLMHSLGRWAEMTQLTVRGVDAKLHNALKETAQQKGVSVNRVVLDALRQAAGLEPAGGQSQQRHHDLDYLAGTWTAAEYDEFMAALTEERSIDDELWHTNA
;
A
#
# COMPACT_ATOMS: atom_id res chain seq x y z
N MET A 1 45.79 7.46 16.36
CA MET A 1 44.53 7.72 17.08
C MET A 1 43.38 7.43 16.13
N MET A 2 43.17 6.14 15.89
CA MET A 2 42.31 5.53 14.87
C MET A 2 40.88 5.43 15.42
N SER A 3 40.34 6.55 15.91
CA SER A 3 39.16 6.53 16.80
C SER A 3 38.19 7.70 16.56
N LEU A 4 37.98 8.14 15.32
CA LEU A 4 37.02 9.19 14.99
C LEU A 4 36.27 8.97 13.65
N MET A 5 36.01 7.72 13.27
CA MET A 5 35.20 7.39 12.07
C MET A 5 33.93 6.57 12.34
N HIS A 6 33.47 6.44 13.59
CA HIS A 6 32.27 5.66 13.92
C HIS A 6 30.95 6.44 14.01
N SER A 7 30.89 7.70 13.56
CA SER A 7 29.70 8.53 13.75
C SER A 7 29.32 9.38 12.53
N LEU A 8 29.23 8.73 11.37
CA LEU A 8 28.47 9.27 10.24
C LEU A 8 27.64 8.13 9.65
N GLY A 9 26.36 8.09 10.03
CA GLY A 9 25.29 7.40 9.32
C GLY A 9 25.48 5.89 9.15
N ARG A 10 24.79 5.11 9.99
CA ARG A 10 24.22 3.84 9.51
C ARG A 10 23.28 4.15 8.33
N TRP A 11 23.84 4.32 7.13
CA TRP A 11 23.13 3.91 5.93
C TRP A 11 22.71 2.47 6.21
N ALA A 12 21.42 2.16 6.16
CA ALA A 12 20.94 0.82 6.48
C ALA A 12 21.77 -0.20 5.71
N GLU A 13 22.55 -1.04 6.41
CA GLU A 13 23.32 -2.09 5.76
C GLU A 13 22.30 -2.97 5.01
N MET A 14 22.32 -2.90 3.67
CA MET A 14 21.51 -3.79 2.84
C MET A 14 22.16 -5.17 2.85
N THR A 15 21.79 -5.97 3.84
CA THR A 15 22.20 -7.37 3.92
C THR A 15 21.51 -8.17 2.81
N GLN A 16 22.30 -8.86 1.99
CA GLN A 16 21.79 -9.75 0.95
C GLN A 16 21.54 -11.15 1.52
N LEU A 17 20.32 -11.67 1.29
CA LEU A 17 19.94 -13.04 1.64
C LEU A 17 19.62 -13.82 0.35
N THR A 18 20.19 -15.01 0.21
CA THR A 18 19.86 -15.95 -0.86
C THR A 18 19.03 -17.10 -0.30
N VAL A 19 17.76 -17.20 -0.71
CA VAL A 19 16.87 -18.31 -0.34
C VAL A 19 17.05 -19.45 -1.35
N ARG A 20 17.56 -20.59 -0.88
CA ARG A 20 17.72 -21.81 -1.69
C ARG A 20 16.53 -22.75 -1.50
N GLY A 21 16.27 -23.62 -2.48
CA GLY A 21 15.20 -24.62 -2.39
C GLY A 21 13.80 -24.10 -2.72
N VAL A 22 13.69 -22.92 -3.35
CA VAL A 22 12.42 -22.42 -3.88
C VAL A 22 12.04 -23.27 -5.09
N ASP A 23 11.04 -24.12 -4.93
CA ASP A 23 10.50 -24.93 -6.03
C ASP A 23 9.69 -24.09 -7.02
N ALA A 24 9.35 -24.69 -8.18
CA ALA A 24 8.63 -24.01 -9.25
C ALA A 24 7.22 -23.54 -8.82
N LYS A 25 6.55 -24.29 -7.92
CA LYS A 25 5.21 -23.97 -7.45
C LYS A 25 5.25 -22.72 -6.57
N LEU A 26 6.18 -22.66 -5.61
CA LEU A 26 6.39 -21.50 -4.75
C LEU A 26 6.83 -20.29 -5.56
N HIS A 27 7.76 -20.45 -6.50
CA HIS A 27 8.22 -19.35 -7.36
C HIS A 27 7.08 -18.72 -8.17
N ASN A 28 6.20 -19.55 -8.74
CA ASN A 28 5.05 -19.07 -9.50
C ASN A 28 4.02 -18.36 -8.60
N ALA A 29 3.73 -18.93 -7.42
CA ALA A 29 2.83 -18.31 -6.46
C ALA A 29 3.33 -16.93 -5.98
N LEU A 30 4.64 -16.80 -5.74
CA LEU A 30 5.26 -15.52 -5.37
C LEU A 30 5.17 -14.49 -6.50
N LYS A 31 5.36 -14.91 -7.75
CA LYS A 31 5.22 -14.03 -8.94
C LYS A 31 3.78 -13.56 -9.14
N GLU A 32 2.82 -14.46 -9.03
CA GLU A 32 1.40 -14.13 -9.17
C GLU A 32 0.96 -13.15 -8.08
N THR A 33 1.36 -13.41 -6.83
CA THR A 33 1.09 -12.49 -5.70
C THR A 33 1.71 -11.11 -5.94
N ALA A 34 2.94 -11.07 -6.45
CA ALA A 34 3.63 -9.82 -6.77
C ALA A 34 2.90 -9.02 -7.86
N GLN A 35 2.40 -9.72 -8.90
CA GLN A 35 1.61 -9.12 -9.98
C GLN A 35 0.28 -8.58 -9.47
N GLN A 36 -0.46 -9.35 -8.68
CA GLN A 36 -1.75 -8.93 -8.10
C GLN A 36 -1.60 -7.71 -7.18
N LYS A 37 -0.50 -7.64 -6.42
CA LYS A 37 -0.21 -6.53 -5.51
C LYS A 37 0.50 -5.34 -6.15
N GLY A 38 0.94 -5.46 -7.41
CA GLY A 38 1.72 -4.42 -8.10
C GLY A 38 3.09 -4.14 -7.45
N VAL A 39 3.72 -5.13 -6.83
CA VAL A 39 5.04 -5.00 -6.16
C VAL A 39 6.07 -5.98 -6.71
N SER A 40 7.34 -5.85 -6.33
CA SER A 40 8.37 -6.81 -6.71
C SER A 40 8.24 -8.13 -5.95
N VAL A 41 8.71 -9.23 -6.55
CA VAL A 41 8.80 -10.54 -5.87
C VAL A 41 9.62 -10.43 -4.58
N ASN A 42 10.72 -9.66 -4.60
CA ASN A 42 11.52 -9.43 -3.40
C ASN A 42 10.71 -8.78 -2.28
N ARG A 43 9.82 -7.82 -2.61
CA ARG A 43 8.94 -7.20 -1.60
C ARG A 43 8.00 -8.22 -0.97
N VAL A 44 7.38 -9.09 -1.76
CA VAL A 44 6.51 -10.17 -1.26
C VAL A 44 7.28 -11.09 -0.31
N VAL A 45 8.50 -11.48 -0.69
CA VAL A 45 9.36 -12.34 0.15
C VAL A 45 9.73 -11.64 1.46
N LEU A 46 10.13 -10.36 1.41
CA LEU A 46 10.48 -9.59 2.60
C LEU A 46 9.29 -9.41 3.54
N ASP A 47 8.09 -9.12 3.01
CA ASP A 47 6.88 -8.99 3.83
C ASP A 47 6.53 -10.32 4.52
N ALA A 48 6.63 -11.45 3.81
CA ALA A 48 6.41 -12.76 4.40
C ALA A 48 7.42 -13.10 5.51
N LEU A 49 8.71 -12.81 5.28
CA LEU A 49 9.76 -13.05 6.28
C LEU A 49 9.58 -12.15 7.51
N ARG A 50 9.19 -10.90 7.32
CA ARG A 50 8.95 -9.96 8.43
C ARG A 50 7.73 -10.37 9.24
N GLN A 51 6.62 -10.75 8.58
CA GLN A 51 5.46 -11.30 9.25
C GLN A 51 5.81 -12.55 10.09
N ALA A 52 6.56 -13.49 9.52
CA ALA A 52 7.01 -14.68 10.24
C ALA A 52 7.92 -14.36 11.45
N ALA A 53 8.65 -13.25 11.39
CA ALA A 53 9.50 -12.76 12.48
C ALA A 53 8.76 -11.82 13.46
N GLY A 54 7.45 -11.58 13.30
CA GLY A 54 6.68 -10.65 14.14
C GLY A 54 7.03 -9.17 13.91
N LEU A 55 7.49 -8.81 12.72
CA LEU A 55 7.88 -7.45 12.33
C LEU A 55 6.86 -6.86 11.34
N GLU A 56 6.66 -5.55 11.43
CA GLU A 56 5.87 -4.77 10.46
C GLU A 56 6.36 -4.95 9.02
N PRO A 57 5.52 -4.85 7.98
CA PRO A 57 5.92 -4.99 6.57
C PRO A 57 7.10 -4.09 6.14
N ALA A 58 7.82 -4.50 5.09
CA ALA A 58 9.11 -3.95 4.69
C ALA A 58 9.08 -2.55 4.05
N GLY A 59 8.50 -1.51 4.64
CA GLY A 59 8.59 -0.15 4.08
C GLY A 59 7.56 0.86 4.57
N GLY A 60 7.13 0.75 5.83
CA GLY A 60 5.99 1.52 6.34
C GLY A 60 4.67 1.06 5.70
N GLN A 61 3.55 1.57 6.23
CA GLN A 61 2.19 1.32 5.73
C GLN A 61 2.23 1.26 4.20
N SER A 62 2.10 0.05 3.64
CA SER A 62 2.12 -0.12 2.19
C SER A 62 1.02 0.79 1.65
N GLN A 63 1.35 1.68 0.72
CA GLN A 63 0.31 2.26 -0.14
C GLN A 63 -0.26 1.08 -0.94
N GLN A 64 -1.20 0.37 -0.35
CA GLN A 64 -1.89 -0.73 -0.96
C GLN A 64 -2.64 -0.11 -2.13
N ARG A 65 -2.16 -0.37 -3.35
CA ARG A 65 -2.78 0.16 -4.55
C ARG A 65 -3.95 -0.75 -4.87
N HIS A 66 -5.15 -0.23 -4.65
CA HIS A 66 -6.40 -0.88 -4.99
C HIS A 66 -6.75 -0.57 -6.44
N HIS A 67 -7.10 -1.61 -7.20
CA HIS A 67 -7.44 -1.54 -8.63
C HIS A 67 -8.85 -2.07 -8.92
N ASP A 68 -9.54 -2.55 -7.90
CA ASP A 68 -10.88 -3.13 -7.97
C ASP A 68 -11.94 -2.12 -8.40
N LEU A 69 -11.70 -0.82 -8.28
CA LEU A 69 -12.60 0.24 -8.73
C LEU A 69 -12.13 0.98 -9.99
N ASP A 70 -10.98 0.61 -10.57
CA ASP A 70 -10.41 1.30 -11.73
C ASP A 70 -11.37 1.25 -12.94
N TYR A 71 -12.15 0.17 -13.06
CA TYR A 71 -13.12 0.00 -14.14
C TYR A 71 -14.31 0.96 -14.07
N LEU A 72 -14.55 1.61 -12.93
CA LEU A 72 -15.61 2.61 -12.77
C LEU A 72 -15.18 4.00 -13.25
N ALA A 73 -13.87 4.26 -13.36
CA ALA A 73 -13.37 5.58 -13.74
C ALA A 73 -13.78 5.94 -15.18
N GLY A 74 -14.43 7.10 -15.35
CA GLY A 74 -14.85 7.60 -16.66
C GLY A 74 -16.04 6.87 -17.28
N THR A 75 -16.79 6.08 -16.49
CA THR A 75 -17.97 5.33 -16.99
C THR A 75 -19.24 6.16 -17.07
N TRP A 76 -19.28 7.33 -16.41
CA TRP A 76 -20.48 8.16 -16.36
C TRP A 76 -20.69 8.95 -17.64
N THR A 77 -21.94 8.92 -18.11
CA THR A 77 -22.42 9.88 -19.10
C THR A 77 -22.63 11.25 -18.46
N ALA A 78 -22.70 12.30 -19.29
CA ALA A 78 -22.97 13.65 -18.79
C ALA A 78 -24.33 13.75 -18.06
N ALA A 79 -25.34 13.01 -18.53
CA ALA A 79 -26.66 12.98 -17.91
C ALA A 79 -26.64 12.34 -16.51
N GLU A 80 -25.95 11.20 -16.35
CA GLU A 80 -25.77 10.55 -15.04
C GLU A 80 -24.99 11.43 -14.06
N TYR A 81 -23.97 12.15 -14.57
CA TYR A 81 -23.26 13.15 -13.77
C TYR A 81 -24.17 14.27 -13.29
N ASP A 82 -24.98 14.86 -14.18
CA ASP A 82 -25.87 15.96 -13.84
C ASP A 82 -26.95 15.52 -12.84
N GLU A 83 -27.54 14.33 -13.03
CA GLU A 83 -28.52 13.73 -12.09
C GLU A 83 -27.90 13.53 -10.70
N PHE A 84 -26.72 12.93 -10.64
CA PHE A 84 -26.02 12.71 -9.38
C PHE A 84 -25.66 14.03 -8.68
N MET A 85 -25.18 15.03 -9.42
CA MET A 85 -24.83 16.33 -8.85
C MET A 85 -26.06 17.07 -8.31
N ALA A 86 -27.21 16.93 -8.97
CA ALA A 86 -28.48 17.46 -8.45
C ALA A 86 -28.85 16.82 -7.10
N ALA A 87 -28.78 15.49 -7.00
CA ALA A 87 -29.04 14.78 -5.75
C ALA A 87 -28.04 15.16 -4.64
N LEU A 88 -26.75 15.26 -4.97
CA LEU A 88 -25.68 15.59 -4.01
C LEU A 88 -25.77 17.02 -3.47
N THR A 89 -26.45 17.92 -4.17
CA THR A 89 -26.59 19.32 -3.75
C THR A 89 -27.40 19.43 -2.45
N GLU A 90 -28.40 18.56 -2.25
CA GLU A 90 -29.21 18.52 -1.03
C GLU A 90 -28.41 17.99 0.17
N GLU A 91 -27.59 16.96 -0.06
CA GLU A 91 -26.74 16.29 0.95
C GLU A 91 -25.51 17.11 1.38
N ARG A 92 -25.18 18.21 0.68
CA ARG A 92 -23.99 19.04 0.95
C ARG A 92 -24.24 20.19 1.94
N SER A 93 -25.47 20.35 2.41
CA SER A 93 -25.75 21.26 3.51
C SER A 93 -25.07 20.76 4.78
N ILE A 94 -24.21 21.58 5.39
CA ILE A 94 -23.63 21.26 6.69
C ILE A 94 -24.74 21.39 7.73
N ASP A 95 -25.01 20.30 8.44
CA ASP A 95 -25.87 20.34 9.63
C ASP A 95 -25.03 20.82 10.81
N ASP A 96 -25.26 22.07 11.21
CA ASP A 96 -24.52 22.73 12.31
C ASP A 96 -24.66 22.01 13.65
N GLU A 97 -25.79 21.31 13.91
CA GLU A 97 -25.98 20.54 15.15
C GLU A 97 -25.14 19.26 15.16
N LEU A 98 -24.92 18.64 14.00
CA LEU A 98 -24.02 17.48 13.84
C LEU A 98 -22.55 17.90 13.79
N TRP A 99 -22.25 19.08 13.26
CA TRP A 99 -20.89 19.54 13.02
C TRP A 99 -20.24 20.22 14.23
N HIS A 100 -21.04 20.90 15.05
CA HIS A 100 -20.57 21.51 16.30
C HIS A 100 -21.12 20.75 17.49
N THR A 101 -20.31 19.81 18.01
CA THR A 101 -20.55 19.25 19.33
C THR A 101 -20.42 20.39 20.35
N ASN A 102 -21.50 20.77 21.03
CA ASN A 102 -21.42 21.58 22.25
C ASN A 102 -20.54 20.83 23.25
N ALA A 103 -19.32 21.32 23.46
CA ALA A 103 -18.43 20.89 24.52
C ALA A 103 -18.83 21.55 25.85
#